data_AF-A0A2J8K3Z8-F1
#
_entry.id   AF-A0A2J8K3Z8-F1
#
_cell.length_a   1.000
_cell.length_b   1.000
_cell.length_c   1.000
_cell.angle_alpha   90.00
_cell.angle_beta   90.00
_cell.angle_gamma   90.00
#
_symmetry.space_group_name_H-M   'P 1'
#
loop_
_entity.id
_entity.type
_entity.pdbx_description
1 polymer ?
#
loop_
_entity_poly.entity_id
_entity_poly.type
_entity_poly.pdbx_seq_one_letter_code
_entity_poly.pdbx_strand_id
1 'polypeptide(L)'
;VAIGRREALNVFGNDYDTEDGTGVRDYIHVVDLAKGHIAALRKLKEQCGCRIPYKVVARREGDVAACYANPSLAQEELGWTAALGLDRMCEDLWRWQKQNPSGFGTQA
;
A
#
# COMPACT_ATOMS: atom_id res chain seq x y z
N VAL A 1 0.16 4.70 -20.44
CA VAL A 1 -0.71 4.44 -19.26
C VAL A 1 -1.17 5.76 -18.64
N ALA A 2 -1.59 5.89 -17.38
CA ALA A 2 -2.57 6.92 -16.97
C ALA A 2 -2.26 8.42 -17.25
N ILE A 3 -0.99 8.84 -17.26
CA ILE A 3 -0.58 10.24 -17.56
C ILE A 3 0.38 10.34 -18.75
N GLY A 4 0.41 9.32 -19.63
CA GLY A 4 1.20 9.34 -20.86
C GLY A 4 2.72 9.14 -20.69
N ARG A 5 3.23 8.97 -19.47
CA ARG A 5 4.69 8.81 -19.21
C ARG A 5 5.31 7.49 -19.64
N ARG A 6 4.49 6.48 -19.91
CA ARG A 6 4.90 5.16 -20.41
C ARG A 6 3.86 4.72 -21.42
N GLU A 7 4.28 3.96 -22.42
CA GLU A 7 3.40 3.37 -23.42
C GLU A 7 2.41 2.39 -22.76
N ALA A 8 2.94 1.34 -22.11
CA ALA A 8 2.16 0.29 -21.45
C ALA A 8 2.57 0.04 -19.98
N LEU A 9 1.74 -0.72 -19.26
CA LEU A 9 2.07 -1.32 -17.96
C LEU A 9 2.63 -2.72 -18.23
N ASN A 10 3.76 -3.06 -17.63
CA ASN A 10 4.27 -4.42 -17.67
C ASN A 10 3.57 -5.23 -16.57
N VAL A 11 2.70 -6.16 -16.97
CA VAL A 11 2.16 -7.20 -16.09
C VAL A 11 3.19 -8.32 -16.04
N PHE A 12 3.52 -8.76 -14.85
CA PHE A 12 4.62 -9.70 -14.66
C PHE A 12 4.10 -11.09 -14.31
N GLY A 13 4.03 -11.95 -15.33
CA GLY A 13 3.45 -13.29 -15.22
C GLY A 13 1.93 -13.25 -15.32
N ASN A 14 1.38 -14.27 -15.96
CA ASN A 14 -0.06 -14.51 -16.11
C ASN A 14 -0.40 -16.02 -16.02
N ASP A 15 0.48 -16.78 -15.39
CA ASP A 15 0.49 -18.24 -15.24
C ASP A 15 0.51 -18.67 -13.77
N TYR A 16 0.18 -17.77 -12.84
CA TYR A 16 -0.03 -18.12 -11.44
C TYR A 16 -1.31 -18.96 -11.27
N ASP A 17 -1.37 -19.76 -10.21
CA ASP A 17 -2.60 -20.47 -9.80
C ASP A 17 -3.56 -19.50 -9.07
N THR A 18 -4.06 -18.53 -9.84
CA THR A 18 -5.02 -17.50 -9.44
C THR A 18 -6.10 -17.40 -10.51
N GLU A 19 -7.26 -16.80 -10.17
CA GLU A 19 -8.45 -16.78 -11.04
C GLU A 19 -8.18 -16.30 -12.48
N ASP A 20 -7.34 -15.27 -12.65
CA ASP A 20 -6.97 -14.70 -13.94
C ASP A 20 -5.51 -14.94 -14.34
N GLY A 21 -4.80 -15.78 -13.58
CA GLY A 21 -3.38 -16.07 -13.76
C GLY A 21 -2.42 -14.97 -13.29
N THR A 22 -2.92 -13.80 -12.84
CA THR A 22 -2.08 -12.68 -12.38
C THR A 22 -1.91 -12.66 -10.86
N GLY A 23 -0.94 -11.89 -10.36
CA GLY A 23 -0.68 -11.81 -8.92
C GLY A 23 -1.81 -11.10 -8.15
N VAL A 24 -2.38 -11.80 -7.17
CA VAL A 24 -3.40 -11.24 -6.26
C VAL A 24 -2.73 -10.64 -5.01
N ARG A 25 -3.12 -9.42 -4.61
CA ARG A 25 -2.55 -8.71 -3.47
C ARG A 25 -3.62 -8.01 -2.66
N ASP A 26 -3.41 -7.95 -1.34
CA ASP A 26 -4.19 -7.12 -0.43
C ASP A 26 -3.66 -5.68 -0.44
N TYR A 27 -4.28 -4.84 -1.26
CA TYR A 27 -3.97 -3.42 -1.32
C TYR A 27 -4.70 -2.69 -0.19
N ILE A 28 -3.93 -2.00 0.65
CA ILE A 28 -4.45 -1.18 1.74
C ILE A 28 -4.18 0.32 1.50
N HIS A 29 -5.18 1.17 1.79
CA HIS A 29 -5.03 2.61 1.64
C HIS A 29 -3.96 3.16 2.59
N VAL A 30 -2.98 3.91 2.07
CA VAL A 30 -1.82 4.39 2.85
C VAL A 30 -2.21 5.23 4.08
N VAL A 31 -3.31 5.98 3.99
CA VAL A 31 -3.88 6.73 5.13
C VAL A 31 -4.38 5.81 6.24
N ASP A 32 -5.02 4.68 5.92
CA ASP A 32 -5.46 3.72 6.93
C ASP A 32 -4.27 3.00 7.54
N LEU A 33 -3.27 2.66 6.72
CA LEU A 33 -1.99 2.14 7.21
C LEU A 33 -1.34 3.12 8.20
N ALA A 34 -1.31 4.43 7.89
CA ALA A 34 -0.79 5.46 8.79
C ALA A 34 -1.60 5.58 10.08
N LYS A 35 -2.94 5.51 10.02
CA LYS A 35 -3.80 5.45 11.21
C LYS A 35 -3.52 4.20 12.04
N GLY A 36 -3.23 3.06 11.41
CA GLY A 36 -2.84 1.82 12.08
C GLY A 36 -1.54 2.01 12.86
N HIS A 37 -0.56 2.71 12.29
CA HIS A 37 0.66 3.08 13.00
C HIS A 37 0.38 4.01 14.19
N ILE A 38 -0.57 4.95 14.07
CA ILE A 38 -0.99 5.81 15.21
C ILE A 38 -1.68 4.98 16.29
N ALA A 39 -2.54 4.01 15.93
CA ALA A 39 -3.18 3.10 16.87
C ALA A 39 -2.14 2.24 17.60
N ALA A 40 -1.20 1.65 16.86
CA ALA A 40 -0.06 0.93 17.41
C ALA A 40 0.80 1.82 18.31
N LEU A 41 1.11 3.05 17.91
CA LEU A 41 1.86 4.01 18.73
C LEU A 41 1.09 4.50 19.96
N ARG A 42 -0.25 4.51 19.96
CA ARG A 42 -1.04 4.79 21.16
C ARG A 42 -0.93 3.63 22.15
N LYS A 43 -1.10 2.40 21.66
CA LYS A 43 -0.89 1.18 22.46
C LYS A 43 0.57 1.05 22.95
N LEU A 44 1.54 1.49 22.14
CA LEU A 44 2.96 1.55 22.51
C LEU A 44 3.34 2.81 23.30
N LYS A 45 2.56 3.90 23.32
CA LYS A 45 2.80 5.03 24.23
C LYS A 45 2.50 4.64 25.67
N GLU A 46 1.71 3.59 25.86
CA GLU A 46 1.64 2.87 27.12
C GLU A 46 2.89 2.00 27.36
N GLN A 47 3.77 1.75 26.36
CA GLN A 47 4.84 0.74 26.38
C GLN A 47 6.21 1.01 25.64
N CYS A 48 6.65 2.26 25.33
CA CYS A 48 7.98 2.64 24.72
C CYS A 48 8.09 2.40 23.16
N GLY A 49 8.90 3.04 22.28
CA GLY A 49 9.87 4.16 22.30
C GLY A 49 10.99 4.01 21.22
N CYS A 50 10.71 3.83 19.91
CA CYS A 50 11.77 3.81 18.87
C CYS A 50 11.29 4.04 17.40
N ARG A 51 12.18 4.44 16.46
CA ARG A 51 11.89 4.77 15.03
C ARG A 51 12.92 4.14 14.05
N ILE A 52 12.48 3.75 12.83
CA ILE A 52 13.31 3.04 11.79
C ILE A 52 13.16 3.69 10.38
N PRO A 53 14.25 3.91 9.60
CA PRO A 53 14.24 4.40 8.21
C PRO A 53 14.45 3.30 7.12
N TYR A 54 14.12 3.57 5.83
CA TYR A 54 14.22 2.60 4.69
C TYR A 54 14.51 3.21 3.30
N LYS A 55 14.76 2.36 2.26
CA LYS A 55 14.94 2.70 0.81
C LYS A 55 14.61 1.50 -0.13
N VAL A 56 14.32 1.72 -1.43
CA VAL A 56 13.74 0.71 -2.39
C VAL A 56 14.66 0.35 -3.59
N VAL A 57 14.61 -0.92 -4.07
CA VAL A 57 15.44 -1.56 -5.14
C VAL A 57 14.65 -2.59 -6.02
N ALA A 58 15.34 -3.41 -6.85
CA ALA A 58 14.79 -4.35 -7.85
C ALA A 58 13.87 -5.48 -7.30
N ARG A 59 13.12 -6.13 -8.21
CA ARG A 59 12.26 -7.29 -7.93
C ARG A 59 13.04 -8.45 -7.29
N ARG A 60 12.43 -9.10 -6.30
CA ARG A 60 13.12 -10.05 -5.42
C ARG A 60 12.78 -11.49 -5.84
N GLU A 61 13.80 -12.26 -6.17
CA GLU A 61 13.69 -13.72 -6.24
C GLU A 61 13.00 -14.22 -4.95
N GLY A 62 11.93 -15.01 -5.09
CA GLY A 62 11.11 -15.48 -3.95
C GLY A 62 9.79 -14.72 -3.67
N ASP A 63 9.36 -13.81 -4.55
CA ASP A 63 8.05 -13.17 -4.43
C ASP A 63 6.89 -14.19 -4.57
N VAL A 64 5.92 -14.12 -3.65
CA VAL A 64 4.81 -15.11 -3.50
C VAL A 64 3.62 -14.80 -4.43
N ALA A 65 2.89 -15.83 -4.85
CA ALA A 65 1.76 -15.71 -5.78
C ALA A 65 0.59 -14.87 -5.24
N ALA A 66 0.20 -15.12 -3.99
CA ALA A 66 -0.85 -14.39 -3.29
C ALA A 66 -0.41 -14.04 -1.86
N CYS A 67 -0.75 -12.84 -1.42
CA CYS A 67 -0.49 -12.38 -0.06
C CYS A 67 -1.63 -11.47 0.37
N TYR A 68 -2.37 -11.89 1.39
CA TYR A 68 -3.46 -11.15 2.01
C TYR A 68 -3.44 -11.35 3.51
N ALA A 69 -3.86 -10.31 4.25
CA ALA A 69 -3.83 -10.33 5.70
C ALA A 69 -5.12 -10.94 6.28
N ASN A 70 -5.02 -11.55 7.46
CA ASN A 70 -6.16 -11.69 8.35
C ASN A 70 -6.15 -10.48 9.31
N PRO A 71 -7.09 -9.52 9.18
CA PRO A 71 -7.08 -8.30 9.98
C PRO A 71 -7.66 -8.47 11.40
N SER A 72 -8.16 -9.64 11.75
CA SER A 72 -8.94 -9.86 12.98
C SER A 72 -8.19 -9.47 14.24
N LEU A 73 -6.91 -9.84 14.35
CA LEU A 73 -6.11 -9.51 15.53
C LEU A 73 -5.93 -7.99 15.69
N ALA A 74 -5.71 -7.26 14.60
CA ALA A 74 -5.56 -5.80 14.66
C ALA A 74 -6.88 -5.11 15.05
N GLN A 75 -8.01 -5.65 14.59
CA GLN A 75 -9.32 -5.19 15.01
C GLN A 75 -9.57 -5.43 16.50
N GLU A 76 -9.32 -6.64 16.98
CA GLU A 76 -9.51 -7.03 18.38
C GLU A 76 -8.60 -6.26 19.33
N GLU A 77 -7.32 -6.16 18.99
CA GLU A 77 -6.31 -5.64 19.91
C GLU A 77 -6.06 -4.13 19.81
N LEU A 78 -6.23 -3.55 18.62
CA LEU A 78 -5.95 -2.13 18.37
C LEU A 78 -7.22 -1.32 18.14
N GLY A 79 -8.39 -1.98 18.03
CA GLY A 79 -9.63 -1.33 17.60
C GLY A 79 -9.49 -0.73 16.19
N TRP A 80 -8.56 -1.23 15.38
CA TRP A 80 -8.23 -0.65 14.08
C TRP A 80 -8.68 -1.57 12.95
N THR A 81 -9.24 -0.96 11.91
CA THR A 81 -9.56 -1.63 10.66
C THR A 81 -9.34 -0.66 9.49
N ALA A 82 -9.05 -1.20 8.31
CA ALA A 82 -9.03 -0.42 7.08
C ALA A 82 -10.46 0.01 6.73
N ALA A 83 -10.66 1.32 6.53
CA ALA A 83 -11.97 1.91 6.28
C ALA A 83 -12.15 2.35 4.81
N LEU A 84 -11.06 2.54 4.09
CA LEU A 84 -11.05 3.06 2.72
C LEU A 84 -10.87 1.91 1.73
N GLY A 85 -11.94 1.62 0.97
CA GLY A 85 -11.97 0.57 -0.04
C GLY A 85 -11.27 0.94 -1.36
N LEU A 86 -11.35 0.04 -2.33
CA LEU A 86 -10.60 0.10 -3.60
C LEU A 86 -10.87 1.37 -4.42
N ASP A 87 -12.13 1.77 -4.56
CA ASP A 87 -12.50 2.98 -5.30
C ASP A 87 -11.83 4.21 -4.72
N ARG A 88 -11.87 4.33 -3.38
CA ARG A 88 -11.27 5.46 -2.68
C ARG A 88 -9.74 5.49 -2.82
N MET A 89 -9.10 4.32 -2.80
CA MET A 89 -7.66 4.20 -3.08
C MET A 89 -7.32 4.71 -4.48
N CYS A 90 -8.07 4.27 -5.49
CA CYS A 90 -7.87 4.66 -6.88
C CYS A 90 -8.11 6.17 -7.08
N GLU A 91 -9.18 6.72 -6.49
CA GLU A 91 -9.50 8.15 -6.56
C GLU A 91 -8.42 9.03 -5.95
N ASP A 92 -7.94 8.69 -4.75
CA ASP A 92 -6.93 9.49 -4.05
C ASP A 92 -5.57 9.39 -4.75
N LEU A 93 -5.21 8.20 -5.27
CA LEU A 93 -4.04 8.01 -6.13
C LEU A 93 -4.12 8.87 -7.39
N TRP A 94 -5.26 8.83 -8.09
CA TRP A 94 -5.46 9.60 -9.31
C TRP A 94 -5.44 11.11 -9.04
N ARG A 95 -6.10 11.57 -7.98
CA ARG A 95 -6.09 12.98 -7.56
C ARG A 95 -4.66 13.47 -7.33
N TRP A 96 -3.86 12.71 -6.58
CA TRP A 96 -2.45 13.03 -6.35
C TRP A 96 -1.66 13.09 -7.67
N GLN A 97 -1.77 12.05 -8.51
CA GLN A 97 -1.02 11.94 -9.75
C GLN A 97 -1.38 13.03 -10.76
N LYS A 98 -2.66 13.43 -10.83
CA LYS A 98 -3.15 14.52 -11.69
C LYS A 98 -2.64 15.88 -11.22
N GLN A 99 -2.65 16.14 -9.91
CA GLN A 99 -2.18 17.41 -9.34
C GLN A 99 -0.65 17.52 -9.32
N ASN A 100 0.05 16.39 -9.23
CA ASN A 100 1.50 16.32 -9.11
C ASN A 100 2.05 15.42 -10.23
N PRO A 101 1.95 15.84 -11.51
CA PRO A 101 2.32 15.00 -12.64
C PRO A 101 3.77 14.54 -12.52
N SER A 102 4.67 15.39 -12.00
CA SER A 102 6.10 15.12 -11.77
C SER A 102 6.47 14.71 -10.34
N GLY A 103 5.50 14.37 -9.49
CA GLY A 103 5.75 14.12 -8.07
C GLY A 103 6.06 15.42 -7.32
N PHE A 104 6.82 15.33 -6.22
CA PHE A 104 7.21 16.49 -5.43
C PHE A 104 8.18 17.40 -6.21
N GLY A 105 7.98 18.72 -6.12
CA GLY A 105 8.93 19.73 -6.59
C GLY A 105 9.72 20.35 -5.43
N THR A 106 10.80 21.05 -5.76
CA THR A 106 11.53 21.90 -4.80
C THR A 106 10.67 23.11 -4.43
N GLN A 107 10.65 23.48 -3.15
CA GLN A 107 10.03 24.75 -2.74
C GLN A 107 10.82 25.90 -3.38
N ALA A 108 10.09 26.86 -3.96
CA ALA A 108 10.64 28.08 -4.56
C ALA A 108 11.16 29.05 -3.49
#